data_AF-A0A4R4IJ78-F1
#
_entry.id   AF-A0A4R4IJ78-F1
#
_cell.length_a   1.000
_cell.length_b   1.000
_cell.length_c   1.000
_cell.angle_alpha   90.00
_cell.angle_beta   90.00
_cell.angle_gamma   90.00
#
_symmetry.space_group_name_H-M   'P 1'
#
loop_
_entity.id
_entity.type
_entity.pdbx_description
1 polymer ?
#
loop_
_entity_poly.entity_id
_entity_poly.type
_entity_poly.pdbx_seq_one_letter_code
_entity_poly.pdbx_strand_id
1 'polypeptide(L)'
;MAQDFVQYSLDDYARRRRGALRWRDLQPAYAFALVTHAADWPRGSADTEAELAAHWEQSRGESRLGWEKVRGVIEDAWLALDRMPTAAVHVRAG
;
A
#
# COMPACT_ATOMS: atom_id res chain seq x y z
N MET A 1 10.68 12.28 1.82
CA MET A 1 10.14 11.01 1.30
C MET A 1 8.77 11.28 0.75
N ALA A 2 8.35 10.63 -0.32
CA ALA A 2 6.92 10.43 -0.65
C ALA A 2 6.14 11.46 -1.49
N GLN A 3 6.74 12.46 -2.17
CA GLN A 3 5.96 13.26 -3.14
C GLN A 3 5.48 12.38 -4.31
N ASP A 4 6.38 11.57 -4.88
CA ASP A 4 6.09 10.71 -6.04
C ASP A 4 5.10 9.59 -5.70
N PHE A 5 5.24 8.99 -4.51
CA PHE A 5 4.31 7.96 -4.06
C PHE A 5 2.93 8.53 -3.72
N VAL A 6 2.86 9.70 -3.07
CA VAL A 6 1.58 10.38 -2.83
C VAL A 6 0.90 10.72 -4.15
N GLN A 7 1.64 11.24 -5.14
CA GLN A 7 1.10 11.51 -6.47
C GLN A 7 0.59 10.22 -7.15
N TYR A 8 1.37 9.14 -7.08
CA TYR A 8 0.94 7.82 -7.55
C TYR A 8 -0.36 7.36 -6.88
N SER A 9 -0.48 7.46 -5.55
CA SER A 9 -1.68 7.05 -4.82
C SER A 9 -2.91 7.86 -5.23
N LEU A 10 -2.77 9.15 -5.49
CA LEU A 10 -3.86 10.01 -5.96
C LEU A 10 -4.28 9.66 -7.39
N ASP A 11 -3.32 9.44 -8.28
CA ASP A 11 -3.58 9.07 -9.67
C ASP A 11 -4.23 7.68 -9.77
N ASP A 12 -3.74 6.73 -8.96
CA ASP A 12 -4.30 5.39 -8.86
C ASP A 12 -5.70 5.39 -8.26
N TYR A 13 -5.91 6.16 -7.20
CA TYR A 13 -7.23 6.41 -6.65
C TYR A 13 -8.19 6.97 -7.69
N ALA A 14 -7.78 7.98 -8.47
CA ALA A 14 -8.61 8.58 -9.52
C ALA A 14 -9.02 7.55 -10.58
N ARG A 15 -8.15 6.60 -10.93
CA ARG A 15 -8.46 5.48 -11.83
C ARG A 15 -9.47 4.50 -11.21
N ARG A 16 -9.32 4.16 -9.93
CA ARG A 16 -10.16 3.18 -9.22
C ARG A 16 -11.50 3.73 -8.74
N ARG A 17 -11.65 5.06 -8.63
CA ARG A 17 -12.85 5.76 -8.16
C ARG A 17 -14.11 5.51 -9.00
N ARG A 18 -14.01 4.92 -10.21
CA ARG A 18 -15.15 4.74 -11.15
C ARG A 18 -16.35 3.94 -10.59
N GLY A 19 -16.23 3.27 -9.44
CA GLY A 19 -17.28 2.40 -8.89
C GLY A 19 -17.59 2.55 -7.39
N ALA A 20 -17.50 3.76 -6.82
CA ALA A 20 -17.85 4.08 -5.42
C ALA A 20 -16.80 3.79 -4.33
N LEU A 21 -15.54 3.51 -4.69
CA LEU A 21 -14.43 3.46 -3.73
C LEU A 21 -14.14 4.88 -3.20
N ARG A 22 -14.21 5.07 -1.88
CA ARG A 22 -13.88 6.36 -1.25
C ARG A 22 -12.39 6.42 -0.94
N TRP A 23 -11.85 7.62 -0.90
CA TRP A 23 -10.47 7.84 -0.47
C TRP A 23 -10.20 7.24 0.92
N ARG A 24 -11.16 7.33 1.85
CA ARG A 24 -11.06 6.73 3.20
C ARG A 24 -10.90 5.20 3.20
N ASP A 25 -11.37 4.53 2.16
CA ASP A 25 -11.27 3.08 2.03
C ASP A 25 -9.88 2.65 1.51
N LEU A 26 -9.28 3.48 0.64
CA LEU A 26 -8.00 3.20 -0.04
C LEU A 26 -6.78 3.86 0.60
N GLN A 27 -6.94 4.97 1.31
CA GLN A 27 -5.84 5.64 2.00
C GLN A 27 -5.10 4.70 2.97
N PRO A 28 -5.80 3.90 3.81
CA PRO A 28 -5.11 2.96 4.70
C PRO A 28 -4.35 1.88 3.91
N ALA A 29 -4.82 1.51 2.71
CA ALA A 29 -4.15 0.53 1.85
C ALA A 29 -2.76 1.04 1.39
N TYR A 30 -2.70 2.27 0.90
CA TYR A 30 -1.43 2.86 0.46
C TYR A 30 -0.46 3.08 1.63
N ALA A 31 -0.98 3.48 2.79
CA ALA A 31 -0.16 3.62 4.01
C ALA A 31 0.38 2.26 4.49
N PHE A 32 -0.47 1.22 4.47
CA PHE A 32 -0.07 -0.13 4.82
C PHE A 32 1.00 -0.66 3.86
N ALA A 33 0.82 -0.46 2.55
CA ALA A 33 1.82 -0.83 1.54
C ALA A 33 3.18 -0.16 1.78
N LEU A 34 3.21 1.12 2.13
CA LEU A 34 4.46 1.82 2.48
C LEU A 34 5.15 1.18 3.70
N VAL A 35 4.39 0.91 4.76
CA VAL A 35 4.94 0.36 6.00
C VAL A 35 5.49 -1.04 5.80
N THR A 36 4.74 -1.91 5.12
CA THR A 36 5.16 -3.29 4.89
C THR A 36 6.25 -3.41 3.83
N HIS A 37 6.29 -2.49 2.85
CA HIS A 37 7.41 -2.40 1.91
C HIS A 37 8.70 -1.97 2.62
N ALA A 38 8.63 -0.92 3.43
CA ALA A 38 9.78 -0.41 4.18
C ALA A 38 10.30 -1.40 5.22
N ALA A 39 9.44 -2.29 5.73
CA ALA A 39 9.80 -3.39 6.61
C ALA A 39 10.27 -4.66 5.87
N ASP A 40 10.43 -4.60 4.54
CA ASP A 40 10.94 -5.68 3.68
C ASP A 40 10.17 -7.01 3.87
N TRP A 41 8.83 -6.91 3.93
CA TRP A 41 7.99 -8.09 4.10
C TRP A 41 8.16 -9.07 2.93
N PRO A 42 8.25 -10.40 3.22
CA PRO A 42 8.35 -11.40 2.17
C PRO A 42 7.12 -11.38 1.25
N ARG A 43 7.33 -11.69 -0.04
CA ARG A 43 6.26 -11.70 -1.05
C ARG A 43 6.03 -13.10 -1.60
N GLY A 44 4.78 -13.42 -1.93
CA GLY A 44 4.43 -14.65 -2.68
C GLY A 44 4.44 -15.94 -1.87
N SER A 45 4.54 -15.87 -0.54
CA SER A 45 4.28 -17.02 0.34
C SER A 45 2.86 -16.93 0.90
N ALA A 46 2.14 -18.05 0.89
CA ALA A 46 0.79 -18.13 1.46
C ALA A 46 0.77 -17.79 2.97
N ASP A 47 1.81 -18.16 3.71
CA ASP A 47 1.93 -17.84 5.13
C ASP A 47 2.07 -16.33 5.34
N THR A 48 2.89 -15.68 4.51
CA THR A 48 3.07 -14.22 4.58
C THR A 48 1.82 -13.46 4.14
N GLU A 49 1.10 -13.96 3.13
CA GLU A 49 -0.19 -13.40 2.74
C GLU A 49 -1.23 -13.49 3.87
N ALA A 50 -1.25 -14.61 4.60
CA ALA A 50 -2.14 -14.78 5.75
C ALA A 50 -1.78 -13.81 6.90
N GLU A 51 -0.49 -13.62 7.18
CA GLU A 51 -0.02 -12.65 8.18
C GLU A 51 -0.32 -11.20 7.79
N LEU A 52 -0.12 -10.84 6.52
CA LEU A 52 -0.46 -9.52 5.98
C LEU A 52 -1.97 -9.29 6.03
N ALA A 53 -2.79 -10.30 5.72
CA ALA A 53 -4.23 -10.23 5.86
C ALA A 53 -4.65 -9.96 7.31
N ALA A 54 -4.08 -10.69 8.26
CA ALA A 54 -4.35 -10.49 9.68
C ALA A 54 -3.93 -9.09 10.17
N HIS A 55 -2.79 -8.57 9.69
CA HIS A 55 -2.33 -7.21 10.00
C HIS A 55 -3.20 -6.14 9.34
N TRP A 56 -3.67 -6.39 8.11
CA TRP A 56 -4.59 -5.49 7.43
C TRP A 56 -5.89 -5.34 8.22
N GLU A 57 -6.49 -6.43 8.70
CA GLU A 57 -7.74 -6.36 9.48
C GLU A 57 -7.57 -5.55 10.77
N GLN A 58 -6.37 -5.53 11.36
CA GLN A 58 -6.04 -4.68 12.51
C GLN A 58 -5.76 -3.22 12.12
N SER A 59 -5.22 -2.98 10.91
CA SER A 59 -4.74 -1.66 10.46
C SER A 59 -5.76 -0.88 9.62
N ARG A 60 -6.75 -1.54 9.03
CA ARG A 60 -7.73 -0.97 8.08
C ARG A 60 -8.61 0.13 8.68
N GLY A 61 -8.76 0.16 10.00
CA GLY A 61 -9.56 1.15 10.72
C GLY A 61 -11.00 1.23 10.18
N GLU A 62 -11.43 2.41 9.73
CA GLU A 62 -12.75 2.64 9.15
C GLU A 62 -12.92 2.11 7.71
N SER A 63 -11.84 1.63 7.06
CA SER A 63 -11.92 1.13 5.69
C SER A 63 -12.86 -0.06 5.61
N ARG A 64 -13.77 -0.03 4.62
CA ARG A 64 -14.73 -1.12 4.38
C ARG A 64 -14.16 -2.24 3.52
N LEU A 65 -12.92 -2.12 3.04
CA LEU A 65 -12.28 -3.09 2.16
C LEU A 65 -11.68 -4.25 2.97
N GLY A 66 -12.09 -5.47 2.67
CA GLY A 66 -11.41 -6.68 3.16
C GLY A 66 -10.12 -6.96 2.41
N TRP A 67 -9.32 -7.87 2.97
CA TRP A 67 -8.02 -8.29 2.41
C TRP A 67 -8.04 -8.56 0.90
N GLU A 68 -9.00 -9.35 0.41
CA GLU A 68 -9.10 -9.72 -1.02
C GLU A 68 -9.19 -8.51 -1.97
N LYS A 69 -9.81 -7.41 -1.52
CA LYS A 69 -9.97 -6.20 -2.33
C LYS A 69 -8.73 -5.31 -2.28
N VAL A 70 -8.03 -5.32 -1.14
CA VAL A 70 -6.90 -4.42 -0.89
C VAL A 70 -5.56 -5.03 -1.30
N ARG A 71 -5.42 -6.37 -1.28
CA ARG A 71 -4.16 -7.06 -1.58
C ARG A 71 -3.59 -6.63 -2.93
N GLY A 72 -4.44 -6.55 -3.96
CA GLY A 72 -4.02 -6.08 -5.28
C GLY A 72 -3.61 -4.61 -5.30
N VAL A 73 -4.24 -3.75 -4.49
CA VAL A 73 -3.83 -2.34 -4.35
C VAL A 73 -2.46 -2.25 -3.67
N ILE A 74 -2.22 -3.07 -2.64
CA ILE A 74 -0.95 -3.12 -1.90
C ILE A 74 0.17 -3.64 -2.80
N GLU A 75 -0.06 -4.74 -3.54
CA GLU A 75 0.90 -5.30 -4.50
C GLU A 75 1.23 -4.31 -5.61
N ASP A 76 0.22 -3.66 -6.21
CA ASP A 76 0.43 -2.63 -7.23
C ASP A 76 1.25 -1.45 -6.68
N ALA A 77 0.98 -1.05 -5.44
CA ALA A 77 1.71 0.02 -4.76
C ALA A 77 3.15 -0.37 -4.45
N TRP A 78 3.39 -1.60 -4.00
CA TRP A 78 4.71 -2.17 -3.83
C TRP A 78 5.51 -2.19 -5.14
N LEU A 79 4.89 -2.63 -6.24
CA LEU A 79 5.52 -2.58 -7.57
C LEU A 79 5.85 -1.16 -8.02
N ALA A 80 5.01 -0.18 -7.67
CA ALA A 80 5.30 1.23 -7.92
C ALA A 80 6.49 1.72 -7.09
N LEU A 81 6.56 1.34 -5.80
CA LEU A 81 7.67 1.66 -4.90
C LEU A 81 8.98 1.03 -5.38
N ASP A 82 8.97 -0.22 -5.84
CA ASP A 82 10.14 -0.91 -6.39
C ASP A 82 10.71 -0.21 -7.64
N ARG A 83 9.86 0.47 -8.42
CA ARG A 83 10.23 1.23 -9.61
C ARG A 83 10.67 2.66 -9.29
N MET A 84 10.38 3.16 -8.09
CA MET A 84 10.82 4.48 -7.65
C MET A 84 12.28 4.40 -7.21
N PRO A 85 13.17 5.32 -7.68
CA PRO A 85 14.56 5.29 -7.29
C PRO A 85 14.72 5.47 -5.77
N THR A 86 15.47 4.57 -5.13
CA THR A 86 15.73 4.49 -3.69
C THR A 86 16.38 5.74 -3.09
N ALA A 87 16.90 6.66 -3.91
CA ALA A 87 17.38 7.99 -3.49
C ALA A 87 16.31 8.83 -2.76
N ALA A 88 15.03 8.47 -2.88
CA ALA A 88 13.91 9.09 -2.17
C ALA A 88 13.36 8.27 -0.98
N VAL A 89 14.00 7.16 -0.60
CA VAL A 89 13.53 6.22 0.44
C VAL A 89 14.55 6.03 1.58
N HIS A 90 15.79 6.53 1.47
CA HIS A 90 16.70 6.67 2.62
C HIS A 90 17.08 8.14 2.87
N VAL A 91 16.54 8.74 3.93
CA VAL A 91 17.11 9.95 4.52
C VAL A 91 18.31 9.43 5.29
N ARG A 92 19.47 9.71 4.71
CA ARG A 92 20.77 9.76 5.34
C ARG A 92 20.65 10.22 6.79
N ALA A 93 20.79 9.30 7.73
CA ALA A 93 21.26 9.64 9.07
C ALA A 93 22.71 10.11 8.90
N GLY A 94 22.92 11.42 9.08
CA GLY A 94 24.24 12.03 9.18
C GLY A 94 24.80 11.90 10.59
#